data_AF-A0A2D6M2W5-F1
#
_entry.id   AF-A0A2D6M2W5-F1
#
_cell.length_a   1.000
_cell.length_b   1.000
_cell.length_c   1.000
_cell.angle_alpha   90.00
_cell.angle_beta   90.00
_cell.angle_gamma   90.00
#
_symmetry.space_group_name_H-M   'P 1'
#
loop_
_entity.id
_entity.type
_entity.pdbx_description
1 polymer ?
#
loop_
_entity_poly.entity_id
_entity_poly.type
_entity_poly.pdbx_seq_one_letter_code
_entity_poly.pdbx_strand_id
1 'polypeptide(L)'
;MPSLLMPKATAVWLVDNTTLTFDQIAKLCQLHSLEIQAIADGEVSSGIIGLDPISNGQLTREEIVRCEGDPTAEVELIKPYIPVPEAKPKGARYTPISKRNDKPDAIAWLLKNQEDLSDAQIGRLVGTTKPTINAVRDRTHWNSSNLRPRHPVELGLCTRTDIDAEIAKARKRTAKKTKKSAAAQARPAAEAPGAKTLDSQLPSTEDVAAAPAESEPPAPAHEEPAREEPAPEDVSLPSETPTDTPSDSGEGTPEAESSPDMAPDGETSRIPEETPEEPPRDDLAGPR
;
A
#
# COMPACT_ATOMS: atom_id res chain seq x y z
N MET A 1 10.96 -20.32 -13.64
CA MET A 1 12.13 -21.20 -13.42
C MET A 1 12.83 -20.73 -12.15
N PRO A 2 13.50 -21.61 -11.39
CA PRO A 2 14.32 -21.18 -10.26
C PRO A 2 15.33 -20.13 -10.74
N SER A 3 15.48 -19.05 -9.98
CA SER A 3 16.42 -17.96 -10.27
C SER A 3 17.57 -18.05 -9.26
N LEU A 4 18.81 -17.83 -9.73
CA LEU A 4 19.95 -17.64 -8.84
C LEU A 4 19.74 -16.39 -7.97
N LEU A 5 20.20 -16.45 -6.72
CA LEU A 5 20.09 -15.33 -5.77
C LEU A 5 21.06 -14.20 -6.10
N MET A 6 22.29 -14.53 -6.53
CA MET A 6 23.33 -13.57 -6.90
C MET A 6 24.07 -14.01 -8.18
N PRO A 7 23.47 -13.79 -9.37
CA PRO A 7 23.96 -14.36 -10.63
C PRO A 7 25.39 -13.92 -11.00
N LYS A 8 25.76 -12.65 -10.74
CA LYS A 8 27.12 -12.15 -11.04
C LYS A 8 28.18 -12.73 -10.10
N ALA A 9 27.90 -12.81 -8.81
CA ALA A 9 28.83 -13.39 -7.83
C ALA A 9 29.01 -14.90 -8.04
N THR A 10 27.93 -15.60 -8.40
CA THR A 10 28.00 -17.01 -8.77
C THR A 10 28.76 -17.23 -10.08
N ALA A 11 28.61 -16.34 -11.07
CA ALA A 11 29.39 -16.40 -12.31
C ALA A 11 30.89 -16.26 -12.06
N VAL A 12 31.32 -15.29 -11.24
CA VAL A 12 32.73 -15.12 -10.83
C VAL A 12 33.27 -16.42 -10.22
N TRP A 13 32.53 -17.00 -9.28
CA TRP A 13 32.96 -18.25 -8.64
C TRP A 13 33.04 -19.42 -9.63
N LEU A 14 32.06 -19.57 -10.52
CA LEU A 14 32.03 -20.66 -11.51
C LEU A 14 33.18 -20.55 -12.53
N VAL A 15 33.48 -19.34 -12.99
CA VAL A 15 34.60 -19.09 -13.91
C VAL A 15 35.94 -19.48 -13.27
N ASP A 16 36.13 -19.20 -11.98
CA ASP A 16 37.39 -19.46 -11.29
C ASP A 16 37.54 -20.91 -10.79
N ASN A 17 36.44 -21.62 -10.51
CA ASN A 17 36.45 -22.90 -9.80
C ASN A 17 35.95 -24.10 -10.63
N THR A 18 35.50 -23.90 -11.86
CA THR A 18 34.96 -24.96 -12.74
C THR A 18 35.51 -24.85 -14.15
N THR A 19 35.44 -25.93 -14.93
CA THR A 19 35.80 -25.92 -16.36
C THR A 19 34.58 -25.81 -17.29
N LEU A 20 33.48 -25.24 -16.80
CA LEU A 20 32.27 -25.03 -17.58
C LEU A 20 32.51 -24.01 -18.70
N THR A 21 31.80 -24.19 -19.81
CA THR A 21 31.85 -23.24 -20.93
C THR A 21 31.16 -21.93 -20.57
N PHE A 22 31.58 -20.81 -21.19
CA PHE A 22 30.96 -19.51 -20.95
C PHE A 22 29.47 -19.50 -21.30
N ASP A 23 29.05 -20.27 -22.31
CA ASP A 23 27.63 -20.39 -22.68
C ASP A 23 26.82 -21.13 -21.62
N GLN A 24 27.39 -22.17 -20.97
CA GLN A 24 26.73 -22.87 -19.87
C GLN A 24 26.54 -21.95 -18.65
N ILE A 25 27.57 -21.17 -18.29
CA ILE A 25 27.51 -20.21 -17.17
C ILE A 25 26.54 -19.08 -17.51
N ALA A 26 26.56 -18.56 -18.74
CA ALA A 26 25.66 -17.52 -19.23
C ALA A 26 24.18 -17.96 -19.13
N LYS A 27 23.85 -19.17 -19.60
CA LYS A 27 22.51 -19.74 -19.50
C LYS A 27 22.05 -19.90 -18.06
N LEU A 28 22.91 -20.40 -17.18
CA LEU A 28 22.62 -20.60 -15.77
C LEU A 28 22.36 -19.29 -15.03
N CYS A 29 23.22 -18.29 -15.23
CA CYS A 29 23.14 -16.98 -14.59
C CYS A 29 22.20 -15.99 -15.29
N GLN A 30 21.61 -16.38 -16.43
CA GLN A 30 20.84 -15.50 -17.32
C GLN A 30 21.60 -14.21 -17.66
N LEU A 31 22.91 -14.35 -17.91
CA LEU A 31 23.81 -13.28 -18.36
C LEU A 31 24.22 -13.54 -19.80
N HIS A 32 24.73 -12.53 -20.49
CA HIS A 32 25.27 -12.72 -21.85
C HIS A 32 26.66 -13.38 -21.78
N SER A 33 27.04 -14.19 -22.76
CA SER A 33 28.36 -14.84 -22.80
C SER A 33 29.52 -13.83 -22.78
N LEU A 34 29.34 -12.67 -23.40
CA LEU A 34 30.28 -11.53 -23.32
C LEU A 34 30.45 -10.98 -21.89
N GLU A 35 29.41 -10.98 -21.06
CA GLU A 35 29.53 -10.56 -19.65
C GLU A 35 30.34 -11.59 -18.85
N ILE A 36 30.16 -12.88 -19.14
CA ILE A 36 30.97 -13.95 -18.53
C ILE A 36 32.42 -13.85 -18.97
N GLN A 37 32.67 -13.55 -20.25
CA GLN A 37 34.01 -13.29 -20.76
C GLN A 37 34.65 -12.08 -20.08
N ALA A 38 33.93 -10.97 -19.95
CA ALA A 38 34.44 -9.78 -19.23
C ALA A 38 34.68 -10.03 -17.73
N ILE A 39 33.95 -10.98 -17.12
CA ILE A 39 34.22 -11.46 -15.76
C ILE A 39 35.51 -12.29 -15.72
N ALA A 40 35.71 -13.17 -16.70
CA ALA A 40 36.93 -13.98 -16.83
C ALA A 40 38.17 -13.12 -17.10
N ASP A 41 38.02 -12.04 -17.87
CA ASP A 41 39.07 -11.06 -18.15
C ASP A 41 39.32 -10.11 -16.97
N GLY A 42 38.49 -10.15 -15.92
CA GLY A 42 38.65 -9.35 -14.69
C GLY A 42 38.13 -7.91 -14.80
N GLU A 43 37.47 -7.53 -15.89
CA GLU A 43 37.02 -6.16 -16.17
C GLU A 43 35.79 -5.76 -15.32
N VAL A 44 34.84 -6.69 -15.16
CA VAL A 44 33.54 -6.43 -14.49
C VAL A 44 33.51 -6.95 -13.04
N SER A 45 34.43 -7.84 -12.68
CA SER A 45 34.49 -8.49 -11.36
C SER A 45 35.24 -7.69 -10.30
N SER A 46 35.78 -6.51 -10.66
CA SER A 46 36.49 -5.61 -9.74
C SER A 46 35.60 -5.21 -8.55
N GLY A 47 35.75 -5.91 -7.42
CA GLY A 47 35.00 -5.69 -6.18
C GLY A 47 33.86 -6.67 -5.88
N ILE A 48 33.60 -7.66 -6.74
CA ILE A 48 32.59 -8.71 -6.50
C ILE A 48 33.28 -9.96 -5.95
N ILE A 49 32.95 -10.33 -4.72
CA ILE A 49 33.45 -11.56 -4.10
C ILE A 49 32.63 -12.74 -4.67
N GLY A 50 33.30 -13.72 -5.26
CA GLY A 50 32.69 -14.94 -5.78
C GLY A 50 31.95 -15.70 -4.69
N LEU A 51 30.70 -16.10 -4.96
CA LEU A 51 29.86 -16.86 -4.03
C LEU A 51 29.66 -18.29 -4.53
N ASP A 52 30.04 -19.26 -3.72
CA ASP A 52 29.92 -20.69 -4.04
C ASP A 52 28.44 -21.13 -4.11
N PRO A 53 27.92 -21.54 -5.29
CA PRO A 53 26.56 -22.02 -5.47
C PRO A 53 26.31 -23.41 -4.84
N ILE A 54 27.35 -24.20 -4.59
CA ILE A 54 27.26 -25.52 -3.94
C ILE A 54 27.00 -25.32 -2.44
N SER A 55 27.80 -24.46 -1.81
CA SER A 55 27.63 -24.10 -0.39
C SER A 55 26.27 -23.44 -0.13
N ASN A 56 25.73 -22.71 -1.11
CA ASN A 56 24.40 -22.10 -1.04
C ASN A 56 23.24 -23.09 -1.32
N GLY A 57 23.54 -24.36 -1.63
CA GLY A 57 22.53 -25.38 -1.96
C GLY A 57 21.75 -25.09 -3.24
N GLN A 58 22.32 -24.33 -4.17
CA GLN A 58 21.71 -23.99 -5.46
C GLN A 58 22.15 -24.95 -6.58
N LEU A 59 23.36 -25.51 -6.48
CA LEU A 59 23.92 -26.52 -7.37
C LEU A 59 24.47 -27.72 -6.59
N THR A 60 24.48 -28.89 -7.22
CA THR A 60 25.22 -30.05 -6.70
C THR A 60 26.57 -30.15 -7.38
N ARG A 61 27.55 -30.73 -6.68
CA ARG A 61 28.87 -31.02 -7.28
C ARG A 61 28.77 -32.04 -8.42
N GLU A 62 27.85 -33.00 -8.29
CA GLU A 62 27.58 -34.01 -9.34
C GLU A 62 27.10 -33.36 -10.64
N GLU A 63 26.28 -32.32 -10.56
CA GLU A 63 25.76 -31.59 -11.71
C GLU A 63 26.86 -30.81 -12.43
N ILE A 64 27.77 -30.16 -11.68
CA ILE A 64 28.92 -29.47 -12.26
C ILE A 64 29.80 -30.47 -13.02
N VAL A 65 30.15 -31.60 -12.40
CA VAL A 65 30.98 -32.64 -13.04
C VAL A 65 30.33 -33.22 -14.30
N ARG A 66 29.00 -33.40 -14.29
CA ARG A 66 28.24 -33.85 -15.47
C ARG A 66 28.38 -32.86 -16.63
N CYS A 67 28.27 -31.56 -16.35
CA CYS A 67 28.35 -30.51 -17.36
C CYS A 67 29.78 -30.15 -17.76
N GLU A 68 30.78 -30.41 -16.93
CA GLU A 68 32.21 -30.30 -17.29
C GLU A 68 32.62 -31.34 -18.35
N GLY A 69 31.99 -32.53 -18.32
CA GLY A 69 32.23 -33.59 -19.30
C GLY A 69 31.50 -33.43 -20.63
N ASP A 70 30.47 -32.57 -20.69
CA ASP A 70 29.66 -32.34 -21.90
C ASP A 70 29.40 -30.83 -22.09
N PRO A 71 30.06 -30.17 -23.06
CA PRO A 71 29.90 -28.74 -23.31
C PRO A 71 28.51 -28.36 -23.84
N THR A 72 27.73 -29.33 -24.32
CA THR A 72 26.36 -29.09 -24.81
C THR A 72 25.30 -29.22 -23.73
N ALA A 73 25.64 -29.81 -22.59
CA ALA A 73 24.74 -30.00 -21.47
C ALA A 73 24.41 -28.67 -20.78
N GLU A 74 23.16 -28.49 -20.40
CA GLU A 74 22.72 -27.32 -19.61
C GLU A 74 22.78 -27.64 -18.12
N VAL A 75 23.30 -26.68 -17.33
CA VAL A 75 23.40 -26.79 -15.87
C VAL A 75 22.05 -26.43 -15.27
N GLU A 76 21.46 -27.36 -14.52
CA GLU A 76 20.16 -27.16 -13.87
C GLU A 76 20.29 -26.80 -12.39
N LEU A 77 19.53 -25.78 -11.95
CA LEU A 77 19.44 -25.40 -10.54
C LEU A 77 18.60 -26.41 -9.76
N ILE A 78 19.01 -26.66 -8.52
CA ILE A 78 18.21 -27.43 -7.56
C ILE A 78 16.88 -26.69 -7.34
N LYS A 79 15.76 -27.41 -7.53
CA LYS A 79 14.43 -26.85 -7.22
C LYS A 79 14.36 -26.60 -5.71
N PRO A 80 14.16 -25.35 -5.25
CA PRO A 80 14.08 -25.09 -3.82
C PRO A 80 12.88 -25.86 -3.24
N TYR A 81 13.14 -26.67 -2.22
CA TYR A 81 12.12 -27.43 -1.49
C TYR A 81 11.17 -26.52 -0.67
N ILE A 82 11.53 -25.25 -0.51
CA ILE A 82 10.74 -24.29 0.26
C ILE A 82 9.57 -23.81 -0.63
N PRO A 83 8.31 -24.10 -0.27
CA PRO A 83 7.16 -23.59 -1.01
C PRO A 83 7.17 -22.07 -0.92
N VAL A 84 7.25 -21.40 -2.08
CA VAL A 84 7.13 -19.94 -2.16
C VAL A 84 5.77 -19.55 -1.59
N PRO A 85 5.70 -18.74 -0.52
CA PRO A 85 4.41 -18.31 0.02
C PRO A 85 3.65 -17.52 -1.04
N GLU A 86 2.42 -17.94 -1.35
CA GLU A 86 1.55 -17.16 -2.23
C GLU A 86 1.38 -15.74 -1.66
N ALA A 87 1.53 -14.74 -2.54
CA ALA A 87 1.42 -13.34 -2.13
C ALA A 87 0.06 -13.10 -1.45
N LYS A 88 0.10 -12.60 -0.21
CA LYS A 88 -1.10 -12.29 0.56
C LYS A 88 -2.04 -11.41 -0.27
N PRO A 89 -3.37 -11.61 -0.19
CA PRO A 89 -4.31 -10.78 -0.91
C PRO A 89 -4.05 -9.31 -0.56
N LYS A 90 -3.90 -8.47 -1.60
CA LYS A 90 -3.66 -7.04 -1.45
C LYS A 90 -4.71 -6.48 -0.49
N GLY A 91 -4.26 -6.04 0.70
CA GLY A 91 -5.11 -5.41 1.70
C GLY A 91 -5.69 -4.09 1.20
N ALA A 92 -6.50 -3.44 2.04
CA ALA A 92 -7.03 -2.12 1.72
C ALA A 92 -5.87 -1.16 1.38
N ARG A 93 -5.93 -0.54 0.19
CA ARG A 93 -4.88 0.40 -0.26
C ARG A 93 -4.88 1.62 0.65
N TYR A 94 -3.69 2.08 1.05
CA TYR A 94 -3.55 3.34 1.77
C TYR A 94 -4.12 4.49 0.92
N THR A 95 -5.02 5.27 1.49
CA THR A 95 -5.59 6.44 0.81
C THR A 95 -4.85 7.70 1.25
N PRO A 96 -4.28 8.48 0.32
CA PRO A 96 -3.60 9.73 0.65
C PRO A 96 -4.57 10.73 1.30
N ILE A 97 -4.04 11.63 2.13
CA ILE A 97 -4.80 12.60 2.92
C ILE A 97 -5.77 13.43 2.06
N SER A 98 -5.31 13.87 0.88
CA SER A 98 -6.10 14.67 -0.06
C SER A 98 -7.39 13.99 -0.50
N LYS A 99 -7.39 12.65 -0.59
CA LYS A 99 -8.53 11.84 -1.02
C LYS A 99 -9.38 11.30 0.14
N ARG A 100 -9.09 11.66 1.39
CA ARG A 100 -9.86 11.16 2.55
C ARG A 100 -11.24 11.80 2.65
N ASN A 101 -11.36 13.05 2.21
CA ASN A 101 -12.64 13.77 2.18
C ASN A 101 -13.61 13.20 1.13
N ASP A 102 -13.09 12.54 0.09
CA ASP A 102 -13.88 11.89 -0.97
C ASP A 102 -14.44 10.52 -0.55
N LYS A 103 -13.91 9.92 0.54
CA LYS A 103 -14.37 8.62 1.04
C LYS A 103 -15.84 8.60 1.43
N PRO A 104 -16.37 9.53 2.25
CA PRO A 104 -17.78 9.51 2.62
C PRO A 104 -18.71 9.74 1.42
N ASP A 105 -18.29 10.52 0.42
CA ASP A 105 -19.00 10.70 -0.85
C ASP A 105 -19.09 9.38 -1.66
N ALA A 106 -17.98 8.64 -1.74
CA ALA A 106 -17.94 7.32 -2.35
C ALA A 106 -18.80 6.29 -1.61
N ILE A 107 -18.78 6.31 -0.28
CA ILE A 107 -19.61 5.42 0.56
C ILE A 107 -21.09 5.72 0.35
N ALA A 108 -21.48 6.99 0.32
CA ALA A 108 -22.87 7.39 0.08
C ALA A 108 -23.37 6.92 -1.29
N TRP A 109 -22.52 6.98 -2.33
CA TRP A 109 -22.85 6.46 -3.65
C TRP A 109 -23.01 4.93 -3.66
N LEU A 110 -22.08 4.20 -3.02
CA LEU A 110 -22.13 2.74 -2.94
C LEU A 110 -23.38 2.25 -2.18
N LEU A 111 -23.72 2.89 -1.07
CA LEU A 111 -24.92 2.56 -0.30
C LEU A 111 -26.21 2.83 -1.08
N LYS A 112 -26.24 3.88 -1.91
CA LYS A 112 -27.41 4.24 -2.72
C LYS A 112 -27.60 3.32 -3.93
N ASN A 113 -26.52 2.98 -4.63
CA ASN A 113 -26.59 2.30 -5.93
C ASN A 113 -26.32 0.80 -5.86
N GLN A 114 -25.68 0.31 -4.79
CA GLN A 114 -25.22 -1.07 -4.67
C GLN A 114 -25.51 -1.63 -3.25
N GLU A 115 -26.79 -1.80 -2.94
CA GLU A 115 -27.26 -2.33 -1.65
C GLU A 115 -26.82 -3.78 -1.38
N ASP A 116 -26.47 -4.54 -2.43
CA ASP A 116 -25.98 -5.92 -2.33
C ASP A 116 -24.57 -6.01 -1.71
N LEU A 117 -23.79 -4.92 -1.70
CA LEU A 117 -22.43 -4.89 -1.17
C LEU A 117 -22.45 -4.90 0.36
N SER A 118 -21.62 -5.76 0.96
CA SER A 118 -21.44 -5.72 2.43
C SER A 118 -20.42 -4.68 2.85
N ASP A 119 -20.49 -4.24 4.10
CA ASP A 119 -19.55 -3.29 4.71
C ASP A 119 -18.09 -3.73 4.58
N ALA A 120 -17.81 -5.04 4.66
CA ALA A 120 -16.46 -5.59 4.47
C ALA A 120 -15.94 -5.44 3.02
N GLN A 121 -16.84 -5.37 2.04
CA GLN A 121 -16.53 -5.13 0.63
C GLN A 121 -16.30 -3.65 0.38
N ILE A 122 -17.16 -2.80 0.93
CA ILE A 122 -17.03 -1.34 0.88
C ILE A 122 -15.71 -0.89 1.53
N GLY A 123 -15.36 -1.46 2.69
CA GLY A 123 -14.09 -1.21 3.36
C GLY A 123 -12.86 -1.58 2.52
N ARG A 124 -12.91 -2.68 1.77
CA ARG A 124 -11.83 -3.09 0.85
C ARG A 124 -11.72 -2.20 -0.39
N LEU A 125 -12.84 -1.71 -0.92
CA LEU A 125 -12.87 -0.86 -2.11
C LEU A 125 -12.40 0.58 -1.82
N VAL A 126 -12.90 1.18 -0.72
CA VAL A 126 -12.68 2.59 -0.39
C VAL A 126 -11.49 2.80 0.56
N GLY A 127 -11.05 1.74 1.25
CA GLY A 127 -10.03 1.84 2.30
C GLY A 127 -10.55 2.57 3.54
N THR A 128 -11.75 2.21 3.99
CA THR A 128 -12.42 2.79 5.16
C THR A 128 -12.77 1.72 6.18
N THR A 129 -13.21 2.13 7.38
CA THR A 129 -13.60 1.22 8.47
C THR A 129 -15.12 1.10 8.58
N LYS A 130 -15.61 0.01 9.19
CA LYS A 130 -17.04 -0.22 9.41
C LYS A 130 -17.74 0.91 10.18
N PRO A 131 -17.15 1.48 11.25
CA PRO A 131 -17.77 2.61 11.95
C PRO A 131 -18.02 3.81 11.04
N THR A 132 -17.08 4.13 10.15
CA THR A 132 -17.25 5.23 9.18
C THR A 132 -18.35 4.91 8.16
N ILE A 133 -18.45 3.66 7.70
CA ILE A 133 -19.52 3.23 6.78
C ILE A 133 -20.90 3.40 7.45
N ASN A 134 -21.02 2.96 8.70
CA ASN A 134 -22.25 3.09 9.47
C ASN A 134 -22.59 4.56 9.75
N ALA A 135 -21.60 5.39 10.10
CA ALA A 135 -21.82 6.81 10.32
C ALA A 135 -22.36 7.54 9.06
N VAL A 136 -21.93 7.12 7.87
CA VAL A 136 -22.46 7.65 6.60
C VAL A 136 -23.87 7.10 6.32
N ARG A 137 -24.11 5.81 6.59
CA ARG A 137 -25.44 5.16 6.45
C ARG A 137 -26.48 5.83 7.34
N ASP A 138 -26.13 6.08 8.59
CA ASP A 138 -26.99 6.62 9.63
C ASP A 138 -27.01 8.17 9.61
N ARG A 139 -26.26 8.80 8.68
CA ARG A 139 -26.08 10.25 8.55
C ARG A 139 -25.53 10.94 9.82
N THR A 140 -24.83 10.21 10.67
CA THR A 140 -24.17 10.70 11.89
C THR A 140 -22.71 11.12 11.67
N HIS A 141 -22.18 10.95 10.46
CA HIS A 141 -20.88 11.50 10.09
C HIS A 141 -20.90 13.03 10.17
N TRP A 142 -19.84 13.67 10.69
CA TRP A 142 -19.78 15.13 10.88
C TRP A 142 -20.09 15.94 9.62
N ASN A 143 -19.74 15.42 8.44
CA ASN A 143 -19.99 16.04 7.14
C ASN A 143 -21.25 15.50 6.43
N SER A 144 -22.20 14.87 7.14
CA SER A 144 -23.35 14.20 6.52
C SER A 144 -24.23 15.13 5.70
N SER A 145 -24.36 16.39 6.11
CA SER A 145 -25.15 17.42 5.41
C SER A 145 -24.60 17.80 4.03
N ASN A 146 -23.28 17.71 3.81
CA ASN A 146 -22.65 18.13 2.55
C ASN A 146 -22.24 16.96 1.65
N LEU A 147 -22.64 15.73 1.96
CA LEU A 147 -22.25 14.56 1.18
C LEU A 147 -22.80 14.63 -0.23
N ARG A 148 -21.92 14.44 -1.22
CA ARG A 148 -22.27 14.38 -2.63
C ARG A 148 -21.96 12.98 -3.16
N PRO A 149 -22.98 12.12 -3.36
CA PRO A 149 -22.75 10.76 -3.85
C PRO A 149 -22.01 10.77 -5.20
N ARG A 150 -20.75 10.33 -5.21
CA ARG A 150 -19.90 10.22 -6.41
C ARG A 150 -19.33 8.82 -6.59
N HIS A 151 -19.09 8.43 -7.84
CA HIS A 151 -18.62 7.08 -8.14
C HIS A 151 -17.19 6.86 -7.61
N PRO A 152 -16.89 5.78 -6.89
CA PRO A 152 -15.57 5.56 -6.27
C PRO A 152 -14.41 5.44 -7.27
N VAL A 153 -14.70 5.01 -8.51
CA VAL A 153 -13.72 4.99 -9.62
C VAL A 153 -13.39 6.39 -10.11
N GLU A 154 -14.37 7.31 -10.19
CA GLU A 154 -14.14 8.70 -10.60
C GLU A 154 -13.28 9.45 -9.57
N LEU A 155 -13.46 9.13 -8.29
CA LEU A 155 -12.65 9.64 -7.18
C LEU A 155 -11.25 8.98 -7.13
N GLY A 156 -11.01 7.95 -7.95
CA GLY A 156 -9.77 7.18 -7.99
C GLY A 156 -9.47 6.46 -6.68
N LEU A 157 -10.50 5.97 -5.99
CA LEU A 157 -10.39 5.16 -4.76
C LEU A 157 -10.30 3.66 -5.09
N CYS A 158 -11.02 3.21 -6.12
CA CYS A 158 -10.96 1.86 -6.64
C CYS A 158 -10.82 1.86 -8.17
N THR A 159 -10.39 0.72 -8.74
CA THR A 159 -10.39 0.53 -10.19
C THR A 159 -11.72 -0.05 -10.67
N ARG A 160 -12.02 0.06 -11.98
CA ARG A 160 -13.23 -0.54 -12.56
C ARG A 160 -13.27 -2.05 -12.37
N THR A 161 -12.12 -2.71 -12.54
CA THR A 161 -11.98 -4.16 -12.31
C THR A 161 -12.24 -4.55 -10.86
N ASP A 162 -11.81 -3.73 -9.89
CA ASP A 162 -12.01 -4.01 -8.46
C ASP A 162 -13.50 -3.96 -8.08
N ILE A 163 -14.23 -2.94 -8.54
CA ILE A 163 -15.67 -2.79 -8.22
C ILE A 163 -16.52 -3.88 -8.90
N ASP A 164 -16.24 -4.18 -10.16
CA ASP A 164 -16.98 -5.22 -10.90
C ASP A 164 -16.76 -6.62 -10.28
N ALA A 165 -15.51 -6.91 -9.86
CA ALA A 165 -15.21 -8.15 -9.16
C ALA A 165 -15.96 -8.29 -7.83
N GLU A 166 -16.12 -7.18 -7.09
CA GLU A 166 -16.78 -7.20 -5.79
C GLU A 166 -18.31 -7.23 -5.90
N ILE A 167 -18.89 -6.57 -6.91
CA ILE A 167 -20.31 -6.70 -7.29
C ILE A 167 -20.62 -8.14 -7.70
N ALA A 168 -19.77 -8.78 -8.52
CA ALA A 168 -19.96 -10.17 -8.91
C ALA A 168 -19.95 -11.12 -7.69
N LYS A 169 -19.07 -10.90 -6.72
CA LYS A 169 -19.04 -11.65 -5.45
C LYS A 169 -20.30 -11.39 -4.61
N ALA A 170 -20.75 -10.14 -4.53
CA ALA A 170 -21.97 -9.78 -3.81
C ALA A 170 -23.21 -10.47 -4.41
N ARG A 171 -23.38 -10.43 -5.73
CA ARG A 171 -24.47 -11.12 -6.44
C ARG A 171 -24.46 -12.63 -6.19
N LYS A 172 -23.28 -13.27 -6.25
CA LYS A 172 -23.12 -14.70 -5.92
C LYS A 172 -23.54 -15.00 -4.47
N ARG A 173 -23.19 -14.12 -3.53
CA ARG A 173 -23.59 -14.25 -2.12
C ARG A 173 -25.09 -14.08 -1.94
N THR A 174 -25.71 -13.07 -2.54
CA THR A 174 -27.16 -12.85 -2.48
C THR A 174 -27.90 -14.06 -3.08
N ALA A 175 -27.47 -14.57 -4.23
CA ALA A 175 -28.03 -15.78 -4.85
C ALA A 175 -27.88 -17.04 -3.97
N LYS A 176 -26.76 -17.18 -3.23
CA LYS A 176 -26.60 -18.28 -2.26
C LYS A 176 -27.52 -18.11 -1.06
N LYS A 177 -27.74 -16.87 -0.60
CA LYS A 177 -28.64 -16.56 0.52
C LYS A 177 -30.09 -16.87 0.16
N THR A 178 -30.56 -16.48 -1.04
CA THR A 178 -31.92 -16.75 -1.50
C THR A 178 -32.18 -18.25 -1.71
N LYS A 179 -31.22 -19.01 -2.25
CA LYS A 179 -31.32 -20.48 -2.35
C LYS A 179 -31.39 -21.15 -0.99
N LYS A 180 -30.59 -20.71 -0.01
CA LYS A 180 -30.62 -21.26 1.35
C LYS A 180 -31.93 -20.93 2.08
N SER A 181 -32.47 -19.71 1.92
CA SER A 181 -33.76 -19.35 2.51
C SER A 181 -34.93 -20.12 1.87
N ALA A 182 -34.89 -20.34 0.55
CA ALA A 182 -35.90 -21.16 -0.14
C ALA A 182 -35.86 -22.64 0.31
N ALA A 183 -34.66 -23.22 0.46
CA ALA A 183 -34.51 -24.60 0.97
C ALA A 183 -34.89 -24.74 2.46
N ALA A 184 -34.71 -23.69 3.26
CA ALA A 184 -35.15 -23.67 4.66
C ALA A 184 -36.68 -23.52 4.79
N GLN A 185 -37.32 -22.79 3.87
CA GLN A 185 -38.79 -22.64 3.82
C GLN A 185 -39.52 -23.84 3.19
N ALA A 186 -38.81 -24.72 2.47
CA ALA A 186 -39.35 -25.94 1.88
C ALA A 186 -39.31 -27.18 2.82
N ARG A 187 -38.90 -27.01 4.09
CA ARG A 187 -39.11 -28.03 5.12
C ARG A 187 -40.50 -27.81 5.74
N PRO A 188 -41.46 -28.74 5.58
CA PRO A 188 -42.83 -28.53 6.04
C PRO A 188 -42.90 -28.60 7.57
N ALA A 189 -43.83 -27.80 8.11
CA ALA A 189 -44.28 -27.89 9.49
C ALA A 189 -45.00 -29.23 9.74
N ALA A 190 -44.38 -30.07 10.56
CA ALA A 190 -45.00 -31.13 11.37
C ALA A 190 -44.08 -31.21 12.61
N GLU A 191 -44.51 -31.01 13.85
CA GLU A 191 -45.72 -31.50 14.50
C GLU A 191 -45.95 -30.67 15.78
N ALA A 192 -47.20 -30.31 16.06
CA ALA A 192 -47.66 -29.95 17.39
C ALA A 192 -48.51 -31.10 17.92
N PRO A 193 -48.33 -31.49 19.19
CA PRO A 193 -49.46 -31.72 20.08
C PRO A 193 -49.19 -30.96 21.40
N GLY A 194 -50.13 -30.52 22.21
CA GLY A 194 -51.57 -30.65 22.32
C GLY A 194 -51.89 -30.07 23.69
N ALA A 195 -52.95 -29.27 23.80
CA ALA A 195 -53.31 -28.54 25.01
C ALA A 195 -53.72 -29.45 26.19
N LYS A 196 -53.36 -29.06 27.42
CA LYS A 196 -54.12 -29.35 28.65
C LYS A 196 -54.16 -28.09 29.53
N THR A 197 -55.40 -27.65 29.77
CA THR A 197 -55.92 -26.61 30.66
C THR A 197 -55.67 -26.98 32.14
N LEU A 198 -55.12 -26.09 32.98
CA LEU A 198 -55.77 -25.02 33.78
C LEU A 198 -56.00 -25.50 35.23
N ASP A 199 -55.26 -24.93 36.20
CA ASP A 199 -55.78 -24.74 37.55
C ASP A 199 -55.13 -23.51 38.23
N SER A 200 -55.91 -22.91 39.12
CA SER A 200 -55.85 -21.55 39.62
C SER A 200 -54.79 -21.34 40.70
N GLN A 201 -54.32 -20.11 40.90
CA GLN A 201 -54.65 -19.27 42.08
C GLN A 201 -53.78 -18.00 42.12
N LEU A 202 -54.43 -16.84 42.15
CA LEU A 202 -54.03 -15.72 43.02
C LEU A 202 -54.90 -15.81 44.27
N PRO A 203 -54.38 -15.42 45.44
CA PRO A 203 -54.88 -14.16 46.00
C PRO A 203 -53.80 -13.26 46.60
N SER A 204 -54.13 -11.96 46.55
CA SER A 204 -53.67 -10.82 47.34
C SER A 204 -53.62 -11.11 48.86
N THR A 205 -52.92 -10.41 49.76
CA THR A 205 -52.74 -8.96 50.00
C THR A 205 -51.62 -8.72 51.06
N GLU A 206 -50.97 -7.54 51.00
CA GLU A 206 -50.46 -6.68 52.13
C GLU A 206 -49.32 -7.25 53.02
N ASP A 207 -48.24 -6.57 53.40
CA ASP A 207 -47.92 -5.20 53.87
C ASP A 207 -46.36 -5.12 53.82
N VAL A 208 -45.60 -4.06 53.50
CA VAL A 208 -45.42 -2.79 54.20
C VAL A 208 -44.66 -1.81 53.29
N ALA A 209 -45.29 -0.64 53.09
CA ALA A 209 -44.76 0.72 53.20
C ALA A 209 -43.34 1.10 52.69
N ALA A 210 -43.38 2.20 51.91
CA ALA A 210 -42.44 3.34 51.87
C ALA A 210 -41.34 3.38 50.77
N ALA A 211 -41.71 3.98 49.63
CA ALA A 211 -40.86 4.97 48.94
C ALA A 211 -41.01 6.34 49.67
N PRO A 212 -40.29 7.45 49.32
CA PRO A 212 -39.28 7.64 48.28
C PRO A 212 -38.03 8.44 48.75
N ALA A 213 -36.98 8.55 47.92
CA ALA A 213 -36.11 9.73 47.92
C ALA A 213 -35.29 9.80 46.62
N GLU A 214 -35.55 10.87 45.86
CA GLU A 214 -34.77 11.37 44.73
C GLU A 214 -33.33 11.68 45.15
N SER A 215 -32.37 11.54 44.23
CA SER A 215 -31.08 12.26 44.29
C SER A 215 -30.41 12.27 42.91
N GLU A 216 -30.58 13.37 42.19
CA GLU A 216 -29.66 13.88 41.18
C GLU A 216 -29.19 15.28 41.68
N PRO A 217 -28.19 15.91 41.06
CA PRO A 217 -26.74 15.86 41.30
C PRO A 217 -26.24 16.99 42.25
N PRO A 218 -24.90 17.16 42.46
CA PRO A 218 -24.31 18.43 41.99
C PRO A 218 -22.82 18.40 41.58
N ALA A 219 -22.47 19.32 40.68
CA ALA A 219 -21.19 20.05 40.62
C ALA A 219 -21.53 21.56 40.82
N PRO A 220 -20.60 22.55 40.90
CA PRO A 220 -19.12 22.52 41.00
C PRO A 220 -18.54 23.51 42.06
N ALA A 221 -17.22 23.54 42.29
CA ALA A 221 -16.43 24.77 42.57
C ALA A 221 -14.90 24.49 42.72
N HIS A 222 -14.11 25.14 41.83
CA HIS A 222 -12.81 25.85 41.95
C HIS A 222 -11.68 25.28 42.86
N GLU A 223 -10.39 25.29 42.50
CA GLU A 223 -9.58 26.47 42.14
C GLU A 223 -8.22 26.07 41.51
N GLU A 224 -7.73 26.85 40.52
CA GLU A 224 -6.33 26.90 40.06
C GLU A 224 -5.40 27.47 41.15
N PRO A 225 -4.07 27.33 41.02
CA PRO A 225 -3.35 28.51 40.56
C PRO A 225 -2.23 28.21 39.54
N ALA A 226 -2.09 29.16 38.62
CA ALA A 226 -0.95 29.39 37.75
C ALA A 226 0.33 29.74 38.54
N ARG A 227 1.49 29.38 37.98
CA ARG A 227 2.81 30.06 38.02
C ARG A 227 3.79 29.25 37.16
N GLU A 228 4.06 29.64 35.92
CA GLU A 228 5.00 30.69 35.47
C GLU A 228 6.46 30.21 35.47
N GLU A 229 6.99 29.94 34.27
CA GLU A 229 8.44 29.98 34.00
C GLU A 229 8.96 31.41 34.23
N PRO A 230 10.19 31.54 34.74
CA PRO A 230 11.05 32.58 34.22
C PRO A 230 12.43 32.06 33.77
N ALA A 231 12.91 32.72 32.72
CA ALA A 231 14.17 32.51 32.00
C ALA A 231 15.42 32.91 32.85
N PRO A 232 16.65 32.76 32.31
CA PRO A 232 17.88 32.62 33.09
C PRO A 232 18.39 33.94 33.68
N GLU A 233 18.89 33.89 34.91
CA GLU A 233 19.53 35.02 35.58
C GLU A 233 20.99 35.23 35.11
N ASP A 234 21.22 36.47 34.69
CA ASP A 234 22.50 37.14 34.45
C ASP A 234 23.35 37.17 35.73
N VAL A 235 24.56 36.61 35.67
CA VAL A 235 25.60 36.84 36.69
C VAL A 235 26.74 37.60 36.03
N SER A 236 26.67 38.92 36.15
CA SER A 236 27.76 39.85 35.81
C SER A 236 28.66 40.13 37.03
N LEU A 237 29.88 39.57 36.98
CA LEU A 237 31.24 40.05 37.39
C LEU A 237 31.46 40.92 38.67
N PRO A 238 32.67 40.83 39.25
CA PRO A 238 33.65 41.90 38.96
C PRO A 238 35.12 41.47 38.72
N SER A 239 35.80 42.38 38.00
CA SER A 239 37.22 42.59 37.62
C SER A 239 38.36 41.98 38.44
N GLU A 240 39.50 41.66 37.79
CA GLU A 240 40.77 42.45 37.76
C GLU A 240 41.62 42.11 36.50
N THR A 241 42.39 43.08 35.99
CA THR A 241 43.13 43.18 34.69
C THR A 241 44.65 42.84 34.84
N PRO A 242 45.60 43.18 33.93
CA PRO A 242 45.73 43.18 32.43
C PRO A 242 47.01 42.43 31.94
N THR A 243 47.29 42.37 30.62
CA THR A 243 48.61 42.65 29.97
C THR A 243 48.64 42.34 28.44
N ASP A 244 49.16 43.32 27.68
CA ASP A 244 49.80 43.39 26.33
C ASP A 244 49.10 43.06 24.97
N THR A 245 48.81 44.17 24.26
CA THR A 245 48.83 44.50 22.79
C THR A 245 50.24 44.21 22.16
N PRO A 246 50.56 44.25 20.82
CA PRO A 246 49.93 44.88 19.63
C PRO A 246 49.73 43.96 18.39
N SER A 247 48.82 44.22 17.43
CA SER A 247 48.68 45.32 16.44
C SER A 247 49.73 45.32 15.31
N ASP A 248 49.31 44.98 14.09
CA ASP A 248 49.90 45.50 12.85
C ASP A 248 48.83 45.65 11.76
N SER A 249 48.96 46.70 10.98
CA SER A 249 47.94 47.36 10.16
C SER A 249 48.31 47.36 8.67
N GLY A 250 47.28 47.54 7.84
CA GLY A 250 47.37 48.23 6.56
C GLY A 250 47.16 47.34 5.34
N GLU A 251 46.63 47.81 4.22
CA GLU A 251 45.95 49.07 3.85
C GLU A 251 45.41 48.83 2.41
N GLY A 252 44.42 49.59 1.94
CA GLY A 252 44.23 49.84 0.50
C GLY A 252 42.85 49.58 -0.12
N THR A 253 41.97 50.57 -0.02
CA THR A 253 40.93 50.96 -1.01
C THR A 253 41.59 51.73 -2.19
N PRO A 254 40.94 52.25 -3.28
CA PRO A 254 39.52 52.61 -3.48
C PRO A 254 38.85 52.40 -4.89
N GLU A 255 37.52 52.53 -4.87
CA GLU A 255 36.56 53.20 -5.80
C GLU A 255 36.39 52.91 -7.32
N ALA A 256 35.11 52.61 -7.65
CA ALA A 256 34.19 53.20 -8.64
C ALA A 256 34.41 53.07 -10.18
N GLU A 257 33.42 52.51 -10.89
CA GLU A 257 32.47 53.22 -11.78
C GLU A 257 31.79 52.28 -12.83
N SER A 258 30.57 52.67 -13.23
CA SER A 258 29.94 52.44 -14.55
C SER A 258 29.13 51.15 -14.83
N SER A 259 27.79 51.33 -14.83
CA SER A 259 26.75 50.72 -15.71
C SER A 259 27.17 50.65 -17.20
N PRO A 260 26.51 49.90 -18.14
CA PRO A 260 25.04 49.74 -18.26
C PRO A 260 24.46 48.42 -18.84
N ASP A 261 23.15 48.27 -18.62
CA ASP A 261 22.05 47.88 -19.53
C ASP A 261 22.39 47.07 -20.82
N MET A 262 21.86 45.84 -20.93
CA MET A 262 21.46 45.24 -22.22
C MET A 262 20.44 44.10 -22.01
N ALA A 263 19.33 44.18 -22.73
CA ALA A 263 18.19 43.27 -22.75
C ALA A 263 18.52 41.83 -23.22
N PRO A 264 17.66 40.82 -22.91
CA PRO A 264 17.65 39.57 -23.65
C PRO A 264 16.68 39.67 -24.85
N ASP A 265 17.24 39.66 -26.06
CA ASP A 265 16.48 39.44 -27.28
C ASP A 265 15.84 38.04 -27.28
N GLY A 266 14.54 38.02 -27.54
CA GLY A 266 13.80 36.81 -27.83
C GLY A 266 14.05 36.35 -29.25
N GLU A 267 14.29 35.07 -29.43
CA GLU A 267 14.16 34.42 -30.73
C GLU A 267 13.16 33.28 -30.66
N THR A 268 12.02 33.53 -31.29
CA THR A 268 11.01 32.57 -31.67
C THR A 268 11.58 31.54 -32.65
N SER A 269 11.50 30.25 -32.31
CA SER A 269 11.47 29.20 -33.31
C SER A 269 10.31 28.23 -33.04
N ARG A 270 9.28 28.53 -33.80
CA ARG A 270 8.06 27.79 -34.14
C ARG A 270 8.37 26.32 -34.44
N ILE A 271 7.87 25.42 -33.61
CA ILE A 271 7.76 23.98 -33.88
C ILE A 271 6.51 23.77 -34.76
N PRO A 272 6.58 23.09 -35.91
CA PRO A 272 5.39 22.77 -36.69
C PRO A 272 4.63 21.57 -36.08
N GLU A 273 3.31 21.70 -36.05
CA GLU A 273 2.34 20.62 -35.83
C GLU A 273 2.61 19.43 -36.76
N GLU A 274 2.72 18.24 -36.19
CA GLU A 274 2.58 16.98 -36.93
C GLU A 274 1.19 16.43 -36.60
N THR A 275 0.27 16.55 -37.56
CA THR A 275 -1.10 16.02 -37.50
C THR A 275 -1.06 14.50 -37.76
N PRO A 276 -1.80 13.66 -37.01
CA PRO A 276 -1.80 12.21 -37.22
C PRO A 276 -2.57 11.82 -38.49
N GLU A 277 -1.92 11.05 -39.35
CA GLU A 277 -2.49 10.44 -40.56
C GLU A 277 -3.49 9.33 -40.18
N GLU A 278 -4.76 9.54 -40.53
CA GLU A 278 -5.89 8.61 -40.33
C GLU A 278 -5.83 7.50 -41.41
N PRO A 279 -5.93 6.21 -41.07
CA PRO A 279 -5.93 5.14 -42.07
C PRO A 279 -7.24 5.09 -42.87
N PRO A 280 -7.21 4.73 -44.16
CA PRO A 280 -8.41 4.73 -45.01
C PRO A 280 -9.42 3.68 -44.56
N ARG A 281 -10.68 4.13 -44.45
CA ARG A 281 -11.88 3.29 -44.24
C ARG A 281 -12.23 2.59 -45.55
N ASP A 282 -12.04 1.27 -45.60
CA ASP A 282 -12.66 0.40 -46.60
C ASP A 282 -14.12 0.15 -46.23
N ASP A 283 -15.02 0.94 -46.83
CA ASP A 283 -16.45 0.66 -46.92
C ASP A 283 -16.72 -0.05 -48.26
N LEU A 284 -16.80 -1.39 -48.26
CA LEU A 284 -17.46 -2.15 -49.32
C LEU A 284 -18.25 -3.34 -48.75
N ALA A 285 -19.56 -3.11 -48.66
CA ALA A 285 -20.61 -4.02 -49.14
C ALA A 285 -20.81 -5.41 -48.46
N GLY A 286 -21.85 -5.48 -47.63
CA GLY A 286 -23.03 -6.31 -47.94
C GLY A 286 -23.07 -7.76 -47.39
N PRO A 287 -24.27 -8.25 -46.98
CA PRO A 287 -24.43 -9.52 -46.27
C PRO A 287 -24.67 -10.72 -47.19
N ARG A 288 -24.12 -11.88 -46.83
CA ARG A 288 -24.68 -13.22 -47.12
C ARG A 288 -24.31 -14.20 -46.02
#